data_AF-A0A7U6KCR9-F1
#
_entry.id   AF-A0A7U6KCR9-F1
#
_cell.length_a   1.000
_cell.length_b   1.000
_cell.length_c   1.000
_cell.angle_alpha   90.00
_cell.angle_beta   90.00
_cell.angle_gamma   90.00
#
_symmetry.space_group_name_H-M   'P 1'
#
loop_
_entity.id
_entity.type
_entity.pdbx_description
1 polymer ?
#
loop_
_entity_poly.entity_id
_entity_poly.type
_entity_poly.pdbx_seq_one_letter_code
_entity_poly.pdbx_strand_id
1 'polypeptide(L)'
;MRQKLTRRSLMLVIALMIAITAQFAVTEQISAKTTTKNVVIAKINGNTMEYHKSISATRLIKNADWENIVGYGKKYKIKLASNAKFYVLDSYTFKTKKVSKKRFMQNVKAFGYQKSKDKGVTYYWGMACKLTIKNGKCIKIVQRYQA
;
A
#
# COMPACT_ATOMS: atom_id res chain seq x y z
N MET A 1 24.13 4.48 60.20
CA MET A 1 23.83 5.91 60.01
C MET A 1 22.90 6.04 58.79
N ARG A 2 21.58 6.18 58.98
CA ARG A 2 20.61 6.30 57.85
C ARG A 2 20.58 7.76 57.39
N GLN A 3 21.15 8.07 56.23
CA GLN A 3 20.99 9.38 55.61
C GLN A 3 19.50 9.60 55.27
N LYS A 4 18.86 10.58 55.89
CA LYS A 4 17.51 11.02 55.54
C LYS A 4 17.60 11.81 54.23
N LEU A 5 17.05 11.23 53.16
CA LEU A 5 16.90 11.92 51.88
C LEU A 5 15.98 13.14 52.08
N THR A 6 16.51 14.34 51.86
CA THR A 6 15.69 15.57 52.01
C THR A 6 14.75 15.71 50.82
N ARG A 7 13.61 16.42 50.97
CA ARG A 7 12.64 16.64 49.88
C ARG A 7 13.28 17.22 48.62
N ARG A 8 14.33 18.04 48.75
CA ARG A 8 15.10 18.60 47.63
C ARG A 8 15.94 17.53 46.90
N SER A 9 16.58 16.64 47.67
CA SER A 9 17.32 15.49 47.13
C SER A 9 16.40 14.53 46.37
N LEU A 10 15.19 14.30 46.88
CA LEU A 10 14.19 13.46 46.23
C LEU A 10 13.69 14.07 44.90
N MET A 11 13.44 15.39 44.88
CA MET A 11 13.05 16.09 43.64
C MET A 11 14.13 16.06 42.56
N LEU A 12 15.40 16.20 42.94
CA LEU A 12 16.53 16.11 42.00
C LEU A 12 16.63 14.71 41.37
N VAL A 13 16.42 13.66 42.16
CA VAL A 13 16.42 12.27 41.65
C VAL A 13 15.24 12.02 40.71
N ILE A 14 14.05 12.53 41.03
CA ILE A 14 12.86 12.42 40.16
C ILE A 14 13.09 13.18 38.84
N ALA A 15 13.60 14.41 38.89
CA ALA A 15 13.92 15.20 37.71
C ALA A 15 14.97 14.50 36.82
N LEU A 16 15.99 13.88 37.44
CA LEU A 16 17.01 13.11 36.71
C LEU A 16 16.42 11.86 36.05
N MET A 17 15.52 11.13 36.73
CA MET A 17 14.84 9.98 36.13
C MET A 17 13.91 10.37 34.97
N ILE A 18 13.20 11.50 35.07
CA ILE A 18 12.38 12.03 33.96
C ILE A 18 13.26 12.38 32.76
N ALA A 19 14.41 13.04 32.98
CA ALA A 19 15.35 13.38 31.91
C ALA A 19 15.92 12.13 31.22
N ILE A 20 16.27 11.09 31.97
CA ILE A 20 16.77 9.82 31.42
C ILE A 20 15.69 9.15 30.56
N THR A 21 14.44 9.10 31.01
CA THR A 21 13.34 8.50 30.21
C THR A 21 12.98 9.31 28.96
N ALA A 22 13.14 10.63 28.99
CA ALA A 22 12.94 11.49 27.82
C ALA A 22 14.02 11.25 26.74
N GLN A 23 15.25 10.95 27.15
CA GLN A 23 16.35 10.63 26.23
C GLN A 23 16.10 9.32 25.44
N PHE A 24 15.49 8.31 26.08
CA PHE A 24 15.12 7.05 25.43
C PHE A 24 13.86 7.15 24.55
N ALA A 25 13.08 8.24 24.69
CA ALA A 25 11.91 8.52 23.86
C ALA A 25 12.24 9.28 22.56
N VAL A 26 13.51 9.60 22.31
CA VAL A 26 13.98 9.99 20.97
C VAL A 26 14.11 8.72 20.12
N THR A 27 12.97 8.08 19.86
CA THR A 27 12.86 7.10 18.79
C THR A 27 13.38 7.76 17.52
N GLU A 28 14.40 7.16 16.91
CA GLU A 28 14.86 7.49 15.57
C GLU A 28 13.63 7.73 14.69
N GLN A 29 13.44 8.97 14.27
CA GLN A 29 12.45 9.32 13.29
C GLN A 29 12.97 8.81 11.94
N ILE A 30 13.05 7.49 11.78
CA ILE A 30 13.37 6.83 10.51
C ILE A 30 12.28 7.31 9.57
N SER A 31 12.63 8.25 8.69
CA SER A 31 11.75 8.77 7.67
C SER A 31 11.14 7.60 6.94
N ALA A 32 9.86 7.36 7.21
CA ALA A 32 9.07 6.26 6.70
C ALA A 32 9.24 6.13 5.18
N LYS A 33 10.07 5.18 4.73
CA LYS A 33 10.40 5.01 3.31
C LYS A 33 9.13 4.80 2.52
N THR A 34 8.78 5.79 1.73
CA THR A 34 7.62 5.72 0.84
C THR A 34 8.04 4.98 -0.42
N THR A 35 7.31 3.94 -0.78
CA THR A 35 7.59 3.13 -1.98
C THR A 35 6.36 3.08 -2.87
N THR A 36 6.57 2.84 -4.16
CA THR A 36 5.45 2.64 -5.10
C THR A 36 5.55 1.29 -5.79
N LYS A 37 4.39 0.71 -6.11
CA LYS A 37 4.30 -0.59 -6.78
C LYS A 37 3.21 -0.55 -7.83
N ASN A 38 3.47 -1.11 -9.01
CA ASN A 38 2.44 -1.36 -10.00
C ASN A 38 1.89 -2.78 -9.82
N VAL A 39 0.57 -2.90 -9.80
CA VAL A 39 -0.14 -4.13 -9.43
C VAL A 39 -1.39 -4.32 -10.25
N VAL A 40 -1.89 -5.55 -10.31
CA VAL A 40 -3.28 -5.86 -10.65
C VAL A 40 -4.00 -6.28 -9.38
N ILE A 41 -5.11 -5.60 -9.07
CA ILE A 41 -5.89 -5.88 -7.85
C ILE A 41 -6.74 -7.13 -8.08
N ALA A 42 -6.62 -8.10 -7.17
CA ALA A 42 -7.45 -9.31 -7.18
C ALA A 42 -8.75 -9.10 -6.41
N LYS A 43 -8.67 -8.54 -5.19
CA LYS A 43 -9.84 -8.17 -4.38
C LYS A 43 -9.46 -7.21 -3.27
N ILE A 44 -10.48 -6.52 -2.73
CA ILE A 44 -10.37 -5.71 -1.52
C ILE A 44 -11.43 -6.18 -0.54
N ASN A 45 -10.99 -6.68 0.62
CA ASN A 45 -11.85 -7.16 1.70
C ASN A 45 -11.56 -6.35 2.96
N GLY A 46 -12.51 -5.49 3.37
CA GLY A 46 -12.29 -4.58 4.49
C GLY A 46 -11.07 -3.69 4.24
N ASN A 47 -10.08 -3.72 5.14
CA ASN A 47 -8.84 -2.97 5.01
C ASN A 47 -7.67 -3.79 4.45
N THR A 48 -7.94 -4.94 3.83
CA THR A 48 -6.90 -5.76 3.19
C THR A 48 -7.14 -5.82 1.70
N MET A 49 -6.08 -5.56 0.93
CA MET A 49 -6.08 -5.70 -0.52
C MET A 49 -5.20 -6.88 -0.91
N GLU A 50 -5.72 -7.74 -1.78
CA GLU A 50 -4.96 -8.80 -2.43
C GLU A 50 -4.62 -8.39 -3.87
N TYR A 51 -3.40 -8.64 -4.31
CA TYR A 51 -2.91 -8.18 -5.60
C TYR A 51 -1.82 -9.09 -6.19
N HIS A 52 -1.58 -8.97 -7.50
CA HIS A 52 -0.42 -9.52 -8.20
C HIS A 52 0.50 -8.38 -8.63
N LYS A 53 1.80 -8.66 -8.80
CA LYS A 53 2.68 -7.72 -9.52
C LYS A 53 2.13 -7.56 -10.94
N SER A 54 2.24 -6.36 -11.51
CA SER A 54 1.78 -6.12 -12.88
C SER A 54 2.94 -6.06 -13.88
N ILE A 55 2.68 -6.45 -15.12
CA ILE A 55 3.61 -6.36 -16.25
C ILE A 55 2.81 -6.15 -17.55
N SER A 56 3.45 -5.60 -18.59
CA SER A 56 2.88 -5.59 -19.93
C SER A 56 2.74 -7.01 -20.46
N ALA A 57 1.61 -7.33 -21.08
CA ALA A 57 1.35 -8.63 -21.70
C ALA A 57 2.40 -8.99 -22.74
N THR A 58 2.79 -8.05 -23.60
CA THR A 58 3.84 -8.20 -24.62
C THR A 58 5.21 -8.58 -24.06
N ARG A 59 5.46 -8.28 -22.77
CA ARG A 59 6.70 -8.68 -22.07
C ARG A 59 6.57 -10.01 -21.34
N LEU A 60 5.35 -10.42 -21.01
CA LEU A 60 5.08 -11.64 -20.24
C LEU A 60 4.85 -12.85 -21.16
N ILE A 61 4.15 -12.62 -22.27
CA ILE A 61 3.73 -13.65 -23.22
C ILE A 61 4.46 -13.38 -24.53
N LYS A 62 5.24 -14.36 -24.99
CA LYS A 62 5.97 -14.25 -26.26
C LYS A 62 4.99 -14.05 -27.42
N ASN A 63 5.24 -13.03 -28.23
CA ASN A 63 4.42 -12.66 -29.39
C ASN A 63 2.93 -12.45 -29.01
N ALA A 64 2.65 -11.82 -27.86
CA ALA A 64 1.30 -11.31 -27.62
C ALA A 64 1.00 -10.21 -28.62
N ASP A 65 -0.13 -10.33 -29.31
CA ASP A 65 -0.68 -9.42 -30.31
C ASP A 65 -1.58 -8.33 -29.69
N TRP A 66 -1.67 -8.29 -28.36
CA TRP A 66 -2.44 -7.32 -27.60
C TRP A 66 -1.57 -6.60 -26.56
N GLU A 67 -1.84 -5.31 -26.38
CA GLU A 67 -1.15 -4.46 -25.39
C GLU A 67 -2.06 -4.20 -24.20
N ASN A 68 -1.83 -4.89 -23.07
CA ASN A 68 -2.52 -4.55 -21.82
C ASN A 68 -1.62 -4.89 -20.61
N ILE A 69 -1.96 -4.35 -19.44
CA ILE A 69 -1.27 -4.62 -18.18
C ILE A 69 -1.98 -5.77 -17.47
N VAL A 70 -1.22 -6.83 -17.18
CA VAL A 70 -1.73 -8.02 -16.49
C VAL A 70 -0.96 -8.33 -15.22
N GLY A 71 -1.63 -9.04 -14.31
CA GLY A 71 -1.04 -9.58 -13.10
C GLY A 71 -0.24 -10.85 -13.41
N TYR A 72 0.87 -11.06 -12.69
CA TYR A 72 1.66 -12.29 -12.81
C TYR A 72 2.19 -12.76 -11.45
N GLY A 73 2.62 -14.02 -11.43
CA GLY A 73 3.23 -14.66 -10.25
C GLY A 73 2.25 -14.85 -9.08
N LYS A 74 2.81 -15.03 -7.89
CA LYS A 74 2.04 -15.28 -6.67
C LYS A 74 1.19 -14.07 -6.25
N LYS A 75 0.14 -14.35 -5.48
CA LYS A 75 -0.73 -13.34 -4.88
C LYS A 75 -0.10 -12.77 -3.60
N TYR A 76 -0.20 -11.46 -3.41
CA TYR A 76 0.29 -10.72 -2.25
C TYR A 76 -0.87 -10.10 -1.49
N LYS A 77 -0.64 -9.74 -0.22
CA LYS A 77 -1.60 -9.03 0.63
C LYS A 77 -0.97 -7.76 1.19
N ILE A 78 -1.75 -6.69 1.30
CA ILE A 78 -1.32 -5.45 1.97
C ILE A 78 -2.49 -4.83 2.73
N LYS A 79 -2.21 -4.26 3.91
CA LYS A 79 -3.19 -3.47 4.67
C LYS A 79 -3.31 -2.06 4.08
N LEU A 80 -4.53 -1.59 3.96
CA LEU A 80 -4.87 -0.21 3.64
C LEU A 80 -4.77 0.63 4.92
N ALA A 81 -4.20 1.82 4.82
CA ALA A 81 -4.29 2.81 5.88
C ALA A 81 -5.76 3.27 6.02
N SER A 82 -6.17 3.68 7.23
CA SER A 82 -7.53 4.19 7.49
C SER A 82 -7.86 5.42 6.62
N ASN A 83 -6.85 6.25 6.34
CA ASN A 83 -6.95 7.45 5.50
C ASN A 83 -6.49 7.21 4.04
N ALA A 84 -6.50 5.96 3.56
CA ALA A 84 -6.08 5.67 2.20
C ALA A 84 -6.91 6.44 1.16
N LYS A 85 -6.24 7.00 0.15
CA LYS A 85 -6.87 7.76 -0.94
C LYS A 85 -7.04 6.88 -2.18
N PHE A 86 -8.22 6.89 -2.78
CA PHE A 86 -8.57 6.05 -3.93
C PHE A 86 -8.83 6.92 -5.16
N TYR A 87 -8.26 6.56 -6.29
CA TYR A 87 -8.41 7.29 -7.55
C TYR A 87 -8.75 6.34 -8.69
N VAL A 88 -9.79 6.69 -9.45
CA VAL A 88 -10.26 5.97 -10.65
C VAL A 88 -9.91 6.80 -11.88
N LEU A 89 -9.54 6.14 -12.96
CA LEU A 89 -9.27 6.79 -14.24
C LEU A 89 -10.60 7.10 -14.92
N ASP A 90 -10.77 8.35 -15.33
CA ASP A 90 -11.90 8.78 -16.14
C ASP A 90 -11.61 8.43 -17.61
N SER A 91 -12.49 7.64 -18.23
CA SER A 91 -12.30 7.11 -19.59
C SER A 91 -12.40 8.17 -20.68
N TYR A 92 -13.06 9.30 -20.40
CA TYR A 92 -13.24 10.37 -21.39
C TYR A 92 -12.07 11.36 -21.36
N THR A 93 -11.59 11.66 -20.16
CA THR A 93 -10.57 12.72 -19.96
C THR A 93 -9.17 12.17 -19.75
N PHE A 94 -9.01 10.86 -19.58
CA PHE A 94 -7.77 10.19 -19.20
C PHE A 94 -7.11 10.75 -17.93
N LYS A 95 -7.88 11.46 -17.10
CA LYS A 95 -7.45 12.02 -15.82
C LYS A 95 -7.97 11.17 -14.69
N THR A 96 -7.20 11.07 -13.60
CA THR A 96 -7.64 10.32 -12.42
C THR A 96 -8.43 11.22 -11.48
N LYS A 97 -9.60 10.75 -11.03
CA LYS A 97 -10.46 11.45 -10.07
C LYS A 97 -10.47 10.72 -8.73
N LYS A 98 -10.43 11.46 -7.63
CA LYS A 98 -10.55 10.88 -6.29
C LYS A 98 -11.97 10.35 -6.09
N VAL A 99 -12.10 9.14 -5.57
CA VAL A 99 -13.40 8.50 -5.31
C VAL A 99 -13.46 7.93 -3.90
N SER A 100 -14.67 7.58 -3.45
CA SER A 100 -14.85 6.84 -2.19
C SER A 100 -14.32 5.41 -2.31
N LYS A 101 -13.97 4.79 -1.17
CA LYS A 101 -13.57 3.38 -1.11
C LYS A 101 -14.63 2.46 -1.71
N LYS A 102 -15.92 2.71 -1.40
CA LYS A 102 -17.06 1.94 -1.94
C LYS A 102 -17.08 1.99 -3.47
N ARG A 103 -16.97 3.19 -4.05
CA ARG A 103 -16.94 3.37 -5.51
C ARG A 103 -15.70 2.73 -6.13
N PHE A 104 -14.53 2.84 -5.49
CA PHE A 104 -13.32 2.19 -5.95
C PHE A 104 -13.47 0.65 -5.98
N MET A 105 -14.05 0.06 -4.94
CA MET A 105 -14.31 -1.39 -4.87
C MET A 105 -15.31 -1.85 -5.94
N GLN A 106 -16.31 -1.03 -6.29
CA GLN A 106 -17.20 -1.31 -7.43
C GLN A 106 -16.42 -1.35 -8.75
N ASN A 107 -15.48 -0.42 -8.97
CA ASN A 107 -14.63 -0.43 -10.15
C ASN A 107 -13.74 -1.67 -10.20
N VAL A 108 -13.07 -2.03 -9.09
CA VAL A 108 -12.29 -3.28 -9.02
C VAL A 108 -13.11 -4.50 -9.43
N LYS A 109 -14.38 -4.57 -8.99
CA LYS A 109 -15.29 -5.67 -9.38
C LYS A 109 -15.66 -5.61 -10.87
N ALA A 110 -15.95 -4.42 -11.40
CA ALA A 110 -16.31 -4.23 -12.81
C ALA A 110 -15.18 -4.63 -13.77
N PHE A 111 -13.93 -4.46 -13.37
CA PHE A 111 -12.76 -4.93 -14.14
C PHE A 111 -12.59 -6.46 -14.17
N GLY A 112 -13.36 -7.22 -13.39
CA GLY A 112 -13.41 -8.68 -13.46
C GLY A 112 -12.05 -9.37 -13.23
N TYR A 113 -11.66 -9.56 -11.97
CA TYR A 113 -10.45 -10.36 -11.70
C TYR A 113 -10.63 -11.80 -12.20
N GLN A 114 -9.75 -12.24 -13.09
CA GLN A 114 -9.80 -13.56 -13.69
C GLN A 114 -8.40 -14.12 -13.91
N LYS A 115 -8.22 -15.43 -13.66
CA LYS A 115 -7.01 -16.16 -14.03
C LYS A 115 -7.13 -16.64 -15.48
N SER A 116 -6.10 -16.42 -16.26
CA SER A 116 -5.99 -16.88 -17.65
C SER A 116 -4.67 -17.61 -17.87
N LYS A 117 -4.62 -18.39 -18.94
CA LYS A 117 -3.42 -19.09 -19.39
C LYS A 117 -3.34 -18.96 -20.90
N ASP A 118 -2.22 -18.46 -21.40
CA ASP A 118 -1.95 -18.33 -22.82
C ASP A 118 -0.49 -18.72 -23.10
N LYS A 119 -0.24 -19.48 -24.16
CA LYS A 119 1.08 -20.01 -24.54
C LYS A 119 1.89 -20.58 -23.36
N GLY A 120 1.20 -21.30 -22.47
CA GLY A 120 1.79 -21.90 -21.26
C GLY A 120 2.00 -20.93 -20.08
N VAL A 121 1.83 -19.63 -20.29
CA VAL A 121 2.01 -18.58 -19.27
C VAL A 121 0.71 -18.29 -18.55
N THR A 122 0.72 -18.37 -17.21
CA THR A 122 -0.41 -17.96 -16.38
C THR A 122 -0.34 -16.47 -16.06
N TYR A 123 -1.44 -15.77 -16.25
CA TYR A 123 -1.58 -14.35 -15.95
C TYR A 123 -2.97 -14.05 -15.38
N TYR A 124 -3.15 -12.82 -14.90
CA TYR A 124 -4.36 -12.40 -14.20
C TYR A 124 -4.90 -11.08 -14.76
N TRP A 125 -6.13 -11.11 -15.24
CA TRP A 125 -6.91 -9.92 -15.56
C TRP A 125 -7.40 -9.22 -14.29
N GLY A 126 -7.70 -7.94 -14.43
CA GLY A 126 -8.25 -7.11 -13.36
C GLY A 126 -7.74 -5.67 -13.47
N MET A 127 -8.13 -4.86 -12.48
CA MET A 127 -7.80 -3.44 -12.50
C MET A 127 -6.33 -3.19 -12.16
N ALA A 128 -5.59 -2.63 -13.12
CA ALA A 128 -4.21 -2.21 -12.93
C ALA A 128 -4.14 -0.92 -12.11
N CYS A 129 -3.23 -0.87 -11.13
CA CYS A 129 -3.10 0.24 -10.20
C CYS A 129 -1.64 0.52 -9.85
N LYS A 130 -1.35 1.79 -9.55
CA LYS A 130 -0.15 2.22 -8.83
C LYS A 130 -0.48 2.42 -7.36
N LEU A 131 0.23 1.70 -6.50
CA LEU A 131 0.14 1.82 -5.05
C LEU A 131 1.22 2.78 -4.54
N THR A 132 0.89 3.57 -3.54
CA THR A 132 1.86 4.26 -2.68
C THR A 132 1.78 3.64 -1.29
N ILE A 133 2.93 3.20 -0.78
CA ILE A 133 3.06 2.45 0.47
C ILE A 133 3.97 3.25 1.40
N LYS A 134 3.52 3.45 2.63
CA LYS A 134 4.26 4.12 3.71
C LYS A 134 4.05 3.30 4.98
N ASN A 135 5.13 2.99 5.71
CA ASN A 135 5.09 2.16 6.93
C ASN A 135 4.36 0.82 6.73
N GLY A 136 4.65 0.13 5.63
CA GLY A 136 4.04 -1.17 5.30
C GLY A 136 2.55 -1.14 4.96
N LYS A 137 1.89 0.02 4.99
CA LYS A 137 0.48 0.20 4.64
C LYS A 137 0.32 0.97 3.34
N CYS A 138 -0.70 0.62 2.56
CA CYS A 138 -1.04 1.35 1.35
C CYS A 138 -1.84 2.61 1.73
N ILE A 139 -1.32 3.78 1.34
CA ILE A 139 -1.90 5.09 1.64
C ILE A 139 -2.57 5.75 0.43
N LYS A 140 -2.24 5.30 -0.78
CA LYS A 140 -2.83 5.83 -2.02
C LYS A 140 -2.88 4.71 -3.07
N ILE A 141 -4.01 4.64 -3.77
CA ILE A 141 -4.24 3.71 -4.86
C ILE A 141 -4.75 4.51 -6.05
N VAL A 142 -4.06 4.39 -7.19
CA VAL A 142 -4.40 5.12 -8.42
C VAL A 142 -4.56 4.11 -9.54
N GLN A 143 -5.75 4.04 -10.13
CA GLN A 143 -5.99 3.24 -11.33
C GLN A 143 -5.06 3.70 -12.46
N ARG A 144 -4.51 2.74 -13.19
CA ARG A 144 -3.70 2.96 -14.38
C ARG A 144 -4.53 2.72 -15.62
N TYR A 145 -4.17 3.41 -16.69
CA TYR A 145 -4.71 3.10 -18.00
C TYR A 145 -4.30 1.68 -18.42
N GLN A 146 -5.25 1.00 -19.05
CA GLN A 146 -5.16 -0.32 -19.65
C GLN A 146 -5.77 -0.16 -21.04
N ALA A 147 -5.03 -0.56 -22.08
CA ALA A 147 -5.50 -0.49 -23.47
C ALA A 147 -6.42 -1.67 -23.80
#